data_AF-A0A4Y8VMP8-F1
#
_entry.id   AF-A0A4Y8VMP8-F1
#
_cell.length_a   1.000
_cell.length_b   1.000
_cell.length_c   1.000
_cell.angle_alpha   90.00
_cell.angle_beta   90.00
_cell.angle_gamma   90.00
#
_symmetry.space_group_name_H-M   'P 1'
#
loop_
_entity.id
_entity.type
_entity.pdbx_description
1 polymer ?
#
loop_
_entity_poly.entity_id
_entity_poly.type
_entity_poly.pdbx_seq_one_letter_code
_entity_poly.pdbx_strand_id
1 'polypeptide(L)'
;MDVKRLSYRGLSRSFRRGVNASSVTFGKAVSAAMIGGVFFFVSGCTTVGRNPSLPDTLASRASNYGYVPLDGLAIDQDFEADSCAEFTAPKGPKSFAPLSQSLPDITVRFAVASYEQSGGLSFGPAKFTAKGKSYRAVLDYVNVDAIPVTFLVSAIAYGFTKKLSDARGEGLAISGYNVRVIDPNKETPSSATENADLVTIPVYIGVGLRLSADVTALESGIPLVSLSAIGFEAQSNSLTGTLTVQAIGLPGETVASSLPLPSKLDQTTIENGVLAIGANRLNIYRYKDTDMGAIPRVVGLYSPIGTEPALINAIYSELSKKRPKWSRPCKASAVSSR
;
A
#
# COMPACT_ATOMS: atom_id res chain seq x y z
N MET A 1 54.42 19.35 -17.85
CA MET A 1 54.41 19.63 -16.40
C MET A 1 53.24 18.88 -15.80
N ASP A 2 53.33 18.21 -14.66
CA ASP A 2 54.32 17.26 -14.17
C ASP A 2 53.50 16.32 -13.27
N VAL A 3 53.79 15.03 -13.33
CA VAL A 3 53.00 13.97 -12.69
C VAL A 3 53.38 13.89 -11.22
N LYS A 4 52.41 13.88 -10.29
CA LYS A 4 52.66 13.37 -8.93
C LYS A 4 51.62 12.35 -8.48
N ARG A 5 52.06 11.09 -8.56
CA ARG A 5 51.55 9.93 -7.80
C ARG A 5 51.67 10.20 -6.30
N LEU A 6 50.64 9.83 -5.53
CA LEU A 6 50.80 9.54 -4.11
C LEU A 6 50.45 8.07 -3.86
N SER A 7 51.49 7.35 -3.47
CA SER A 7 51.56 5.98 -3.01
C SER A 7 51.27 5.96 -1.51
N TYR A 8 50.41 5.05 -1.04
CA TYR A 8 50.37 4.66 0.37
C TYR A 8 50.41 3.13 0.48
N ARG A 9 51.58 2.65 0.92
CA ARG A 9 51.84 1.28 1.35
C ARG A 9 51.62 1.20 2.86
N GLY A 10 50.80 0.23 3.25
CA GLY A 10 51.12 -0.79 4.27
C GLY A 10 51.21 -0.37 5.74
N LEU A 11 50.43 -1.04 6.59
CA LEU A 11 50.99 -1.63 7.81
C LEU A 11 50.15 -2.82 8.30
N SER A 12 50.84 -3.95 8.31
CA SER A 12 50.55 -5.20 8.98
C SER A 12 50.40 -5.00 10.49
N ARG A 13 49.49 -5.75 11.13
CA ARG A 13 49.81 -6.44 12.40
C ARG A 13 48.87 -7.61 12.65
N SER A 14 49.49 -8.79 12.61
CA SER A 14 48.96 -10.04 13.15
C SER A 14 48.75 -9.96 14.66
N PHE A 15 47.64 -10.50 15.16
CA PHE A 15 47.52 -10.93 16.54
C PHE A 15 47.25 -12.43 16.58
N ARG A 16 48.10 -13.14 17.32
CA ARG A 16 48.16 -14.59 17.49
C ARG A 16 47.63 -14.94 18.90
N ARG A 17 47.05 -16.15 18.98
CA ARG A 17 47.09 -17.15 20.07
C ARG A 17 46.06 -17.15 21.22
N GLY A 18 45.61 -18.39 21.49
CA GLY A 18 45.04 -18.94 22.73
C GLY A 18 43.79 -19.77 22.39
N VAL A 19 43.81 -21.06 22.03
CA VAL A 19 44.17 -22.30 22.77
C VAL A 19 43.43 -22.49 24.10
N ASN A 20 42.45 -23.41 24.11
CA ASN A 20 42.16 -24.48 25.09
C ASN A 20 40.76 -25.04 24.75
N ALA A 21 40.59 -26.24 24.18
CA ALA A 21 40.79 -27.57 24.75
C ALA A 21 40.09 -27.77 26.10
N SER A 22 38.95 -28.46 26.10
CA SER A 22 38.53 -29.42 27.15
C SER A 22 37.27 -30.17 26.72
N SER A 23 37.49 -31.43 26.36
CA SER A 23 36.51 -32.51 26.29
C SER A 23 36.05 -32.92 27.70
N VAL A 24 34.76 -33.14 27.92
CA VAL A 24 34.28 -34.04 28.97
C VAL A 24 33.16 -34.91 28.40
N THR A 25 33.48 -36.18 28.24
CA THR A 25 32.59 -37.31 28.04
C THR A 25 32.28 -37.93 29.40
N PHE A 26 30.99 -38.08 29.72
CA PHE A 26 30.43 -39.04 30.69
C PHE A 26 29.04 -39.38 30.11
N GLY A 27 28.62 -40.62 29.92
CA GLY A 27 28.79 -41.78 30.78
C GLY A 27 27.39 -42.18 31.25
N LYS A 28 26.83 -43.21 30.61
CA LYS A 28 25.50 -43.82 30.77
C LYS A 28 25.02 -43.98 32.22
N ALA A 29 23.70 -43.87 32.45
CA ALA A 29 22.91 -44.93 33.10
C ALA A 29 21.41 -44.65 33.07
N VAL A 30 20.69 -45.74 32.82
CA VAL A 30 19.25 -45.97 32.80
C VAL A 30 18.56 -45.56 34.10
N SER A 31 17.38 -44.95 34.03
CA SER A 31 16.32 -45.22 35.00
C SER A 31 14.96 -45.09 34.33
N ALA A 32 14.35 -46.24 34.08
CA ALA A 32 12.97 -46.38 33.66
C ALA A 32 12.08 -46.17 34.89
N ALA A 33 11.34 -45.07 34.93
CA ALA A 33 10.20 -44.91 35.83
C ALA A 33 8.94 -44.84 34.97
N MET A 34 8.23 -45.97 34.93
CA MET A 34 6.81 -46.01 34.58
C MET A 34 6.07 -44.99 35.45
N ILE A 35 5.54 -43.94 34.83
CA ILE A 35 4.47 -43.14 35.42
C ILE A 35 3.27 -43.26 34.50
N GLY A 36 2.19 -43.73 35.13
CA GLY A 36 0.94 -44.12 34.50
C GLY A 36 0.31 -43.02 33.65
N GLY A 37 -0.37 -43.49 32.62
CA GLY A 37 -1.08 -42.66 31.67
C GLY A 37 -2.13 -41.77 32.32
N VAL A 38 -2.06 -40.51 31.94
CA VAL A 38 -3.25 -39.71 31.67
C VAL A 38 -3.04 -39.14 30.27
N PHE A 39 -3.52 -39.89 29.28
CA PHE A 39 -3.61 -39.44 27.90
C PHE A 39 -4.73 -38.38 27.82
N PHE A 40 -4.39 -37.13 28.15
CA PHE A 40 -5.21 -36.00 27.75
C PHE A 40 -5.06 -35.87 26.23
N PHE A 41 -6.06 -36.36 25.50
CA PHE A 41 -6.30 -35.95 24.13
C PHE A 41 -6.59 -34.45 24.12
N VAL A 42 -5.53 -33.63 24.12
CA VAL A 42 -5.62 -32.24 23.69
C VAL A 42 -5.69 -32.30 22.16
N SER A 43 -6.88 -32.62 21.65
CA SER A 43 -7.25 -32.31 20.28
C SER A 43 -7.32 -30.78 20.16
N GLY A 44 -6.15 -30.16 20.07
CA GLY A 44 -6.02 -28.76 19.73
C GLY A 44 -6.62 -28.54 18.35
N CYS A 45 -7.55 -27.59 18.28
CA CYS A 45 -8.24 -27.17 17.06
C CYS A 45 -7.25 -26.76 15.96
N THR A 46 -6.81 -27.71 15.14
CA THR A 46 -6.14 -27.44 13.87
C THR A 46 -7.19 -27.27 12.78
N THR A 47 -7.90 -26.14 12.80
CA THR A 47 -8.64 -25.62 11.63
C THR A 47 -9.10 -24.19 11.92
N VAL A 48 -8.17 -23.22 11.86
CA VAL A 48 -8.52 -21.85 11.42
C VAL A 48 -8.65 -21.90 9.90
N GLY A 49 -9.63 -22.69 9.44
CA GLY A 49 -10.15 -22.67 8.09
C GLY A 49 -11.55 -22.10 8.21
N ARG A 50 -11.83 -21.00 7.51
CA ARG A 50 -13.16 -20.37 7.42
C ARG A 50 -14.23 -21.46 7.33
N ASN A 51 -15.02 -21.63 8.38
CA ASN A 51 -16.24 -22.41 8.27
C ASN A 51 -17.20 -21.56 7.40
N PRO A 52 -17.55 -21.98 6.18
CA PRO A 52 -18.40 -21.18 5.27
C PRO A 52 -19.83 -20.99 5.78
N SER A 53 -20.16 -21.55 6.95
CA SER A 53 -21.48 -21.47 7.59
C SER A 53 -21.58 -20.47 8.75
N LEU A 54 -20.50 -19.79 9.13
CA LEU A 54 -20.58 -18.74 10.16
C LEU A 54 -20.96 -17.40 9.51
N PRO A 55 -22.05 -16.76 9.94
CA PRO A 55 -22.45 -15.47 9.39
C PRO A 55 -21.39 -14.42 9.67
N ASP A 56 -21.04 -13.65 8.63
CA ASP A 56 -20.02 -12.61 8.71
C ASP A 56 -20.38 -11.60 9.81
N THR A 57 -19.52 -11.49 10.82
CA THR A 57 -19.73 -10.51 11.91
C THR A 57 -19.61 -9.08 11.36
N LEU A 58 -20.26 -8.11 12.01
CA LEU A 58 -20.11 -6.69 11.65
C LEU A 58 -18.63 -6.25 11.67
N ALA A 59 -17.83 -6.82 12.58
CA ALA A 59 -16.40 -6.60 12.64
C ALA A 59 -15.65 -7.19 11.42
N SER A 60 -16.03 -8.39 10.96
CA SER A 60 -15.50 -8.99 9.72
C SER A 60 -15.81 -8.11 8.50
N ARG A 61 -17.05 -7.62 8.38
CA ARG A 61 -17.46 -6.71 7.30
C ARG A 61 -16.73 -5.36 7.35
N ALA A 62 -16.61 -4.76 8.53
CA ALA A 62 -15.89 -3.51 8.72
C ALA A 62 -14.38 -3.64 8.46
N SER A 63 -13.82 -4.83 8.70
CA SER A 63 -12.41 -5.10 8.49
C SER A 63 -12.00 -5.25 7.02
N ASN A 64 -12.96 -5.52 6.13
CA ASN A 64 -12.75 -5.52 4.68
C ASN A 64 -12.80 -4.09 4.08
N TYR A 65 -12.99 -3.06 4.90
CA TYR A 65 -12.84 -1.68 4.48
C TYR A 65 -11.44 -1.19 4.80
N GLY A 66 -10.80 -0.57 3.84
CA GLY A 66 -9.43 -0.16 4.04
C GLY A 66 -8.85 0.65 2.90
N TYR A 67 -7.68 1.17 3.21
CA TYR A 67 -6.82 1.80 2.22
C TYR A 67 -6.27 0.74 1.26
N VAL A 68 -6.47 0.98 -0.03
CA VAL A 68 -5.93 0.15 -1.11
C VAL A 68 -4.91 1.00 -1.88
N PRO A 69 -3.61 0.68 -1.78
CA PRO A 69 -2.59 1.36 -2.56
C PRO A 69 -2.77 1.04 -4.06
N LEU A 70 -2.65 2.04 -4.92
CA LEU A 70 -2.75 1.91 -6.38
C LEU A 70 -1.48 2.41 -7.08
N ASP A 71 -1.18 1.88 -8.26
CA ASP A 71 0.05 2.16 -9.01
C ASP A 71 0.00 3.48 -9.80
N GLY A 72 -0.25 4.61 -9.13
CA GLY A 72 0.03 5.93 -9.69
C GLY A 72 -0.74 6.28 -10.97
N LEU A 73 -2.06 6.11 -10.98
CA LEU A 73 -2.87 6.41 -12.19
C LEU A 73 -2.85 7.90 -12.55
N ALA A 74 -2.99 8.19 -13.84
CA ALA A 74 -3.13 9.55 -14.34
C ALA A 74 -4.46 10.17 -13.89
N ILE A 75 -4.46 11.49 -13.74
CA ILE A 75 -5.63 12.31 -13.41
C ILE A 75 -5.78 13.40 -14.47
N ASP A 76 -6.97 13.98 -14.55
CA ASP A 76 -7.19 15.22 -15.30
C ASP A 76 -7.31 16.38 -14.30
N GLN A 77 -6.41 17.35 -14.42
CA GLN A 77 -6.45 18.58 -13.62
C GLN A 77 -7.42 19.57 -14.27
N ASP A 78 -8.30 20.17 -13.48
CA ASP A 78 -9.22 21.22 -13.96
C ASP A 78 -9.23 22.46 -13.06
N PHE A 79 -9.76 23.55 -13.62
CA PHE A 79 -9.90 24.87 -12.98
C PHE A 79 -11.31 25.09 -12.41
N GLU A 80 -12.02 24.01 -12.06
CA GLU A 80 -13.40 24.08 -11.53
C GLU A 80 -13.45 24.24 -10.01
N ALA A 81 -12.30 24.42 -9.34
CA ALA A 81 -12.25 24.63 -7.88
C ALA A 81 -12.89 25.96 -7.46
N ASP A 82 -13.44 26.03 -6.25
CA ASP A 82 -14.07 27.26 -5.72
C ASP A 82 -13.13 28.47 -5.74
N SER A 83 -11.85 28.26 -5.41
CA SER A 83 -10.80 29.28 -5.50
C SER A 83 -10.58 29.86 -6.91
N CYS A 84 -11.08 29.19 -7.94
CA CYS A 84 -11.03 29.64 -9.33
C CYS A 84 -12.27 30.46 -9.76
N ALA A 85 -13.32 30.54 -8.93
CA ALA A 85 -14.57 31.24 -9.25
C ALA A 85 -14.39 32.76 -9.39
N GLU A 86 -13.45 33.35 -8.63
CA GLU A 86 -13.11 34.77 -8.72
C GLU A 86 -12.40 35.16 -10.03
N PHE A 87 -11.94 34.17 -10.81
CA PHE A 87 -11.30 34.36 -12.12
C PHE A 87 -12.28 34.37 -13.30
N THR A 88 -13.57 34.63 -13.04
CA THR A 88 -14.64 34.74 -14.06
C THR A 88 -14.62 36.06 -14.84
N ALA A 89 -13.80 37.03 -14.43
CA ALA A 89 -13.56 38.28 -15.15
C ALA A 89 -12.32 38.17 -16.09
N PRO A 90 -12.20 38.99 -17.16
CA PRO A 90 -11.16 38.88 -18.21
C PRO A 90 -9.75 39.33 -17.75
N LYS A 91 -9.36 39.00 -16.51
CA LYS A 91 -8.10 39.41 -15.89
C LYS A 91 -7.14 38.24 -15.81
N GLY A 92 -6.52 37.93 -16.95
CA GLY A 92 -5.30 37.13 -17.05
C GLY A 92 -5.46 35.61 -17.18
N PRO A 93 -4.37 34.89 -17.51
CA PRO A 93 -4.38 33.43 -17.61
C PRO A 93 -4.59 32.80 -16.22
N LYS A 94 -5.54 31.85 -16.12
CA LYS A 94 -5.71 31.02 -14.92
C LYS A 94 -4.42 30.24 -14.68
N SER A 95 -3.92 30.28 -13.45
CA SER A 95 -2.77 29.48 -13.02
C SER A 95 -3.13 28.73 -11.75
N PHE A 96 -2.70 27.48 -11.67
CA PHE A 96 -2.88 26.67 -10.48
C PHE A 96 -2.02 27.20 -9.32
N ALA A 97 -2.50 27.03 -8.09
CA ALA A 97 -1.73 27.26 -6.89
C ALA A 97 -0.65 26.18 -6.75
N PRO A 98 0.49 26.43 -6.08
CA PRO A 98 1.57 25.46 -5.88
C PRO A 98 1.07 24.10 -5.41
N LEU A 99 1.65 23.00 -5.90
CA LEU A 99 1.25 21.64 -5.48
C LEU A 99 1.32 21.46 -3.96
N SER A 100 2.30 22.08 -3.30
CA SER A 100 2.41 22.08 -1.84
C SER A 100 1.26 22.79 -1.11
N GLN A 101 0.55 23.69 -1.79
CA GLN A 101 -0.68 24.33 -1.30
C GLN A 101 -1.93 23.57 -1.74
N SER A 102 -1.87 22.87 -2.88
CA SER A 102 -2.98 22.07 -3.42
C SER A 102 -3.14 20.70 -2.76
N LEU A 103 -2.09 20.16 -2.14
CA LEU A 103 -2.07 18.87 -1.45
C LEU A 103 -1.87 19.12 0.06
N PRO A 104 -2.93 19.53 0.77
CA PRO A 104 -2.82 20.02 2.15
C PRO A 104 -2.47 18.92 3.15
N ASP A 105 -2.83 17.67 2.86
CA ASP A 105 -2.70 16.57 3.81
C ASP A 105 -1.41 15.79 3.59
N ILE A 106 -0.60 15.67 4.64
CA ILE A 106 0.51 14.71 4.68
C ILE A 106 0.00 13.48 5.42
N THR A 107 0.09 12.32 4.80
CA THR A 107 -0.38 11.08 5.43
C THR A 107 0.64 9.96 5.30
N VAL A 108 0.69 9.14 6.36
CA VAL A 108 1.41 7.87 6.38
C VAL A 108 0.37 6.76 6.43
N ARG A 109 0.28 5.95 5.37
CA ARG A 109 -0.70 4.87 5.29
C ARG A 109 -0.01 3.53 5.19
N PHE A 110 -0.47 2.58 6.00
CA PHE A 110 0.04 1.22 5.99
C PHE A 110 -1.08 0.27 5.57
N ALA A 111 -0.80 -0.61 4.62
CA ALA A 111 -1.73 -1.62 4.14
C ALA A 111 -1.02 -2.95 3.97
N VAL A 112 -1.74 -4.04 4.25
CA VAL A 112 -1.24 -5.41 4.07
C VAL A 112 -2.19 -6.16 3.16
N ALA A 113 -1.63 -6.85 2.18
CA ALA A 113 -2.32 -7.78 1.32
C ALA A 113 -1.74 -9.18 1.43
N SER A 114 -2.59 -10.19 1.27
CA SER A 114 -2.17 -11.58 1.05
C SER A 114 -2.27 -11.93 -0.43
N TYR A 115 -1.34 -12.75 -0.92
CA TYR A 115 -1.43 -13.33 -2.26
C TYR A 115 -2.38 -14.53 -2.27
N GLU A 116 -3.34 -14.52 -3.19
CA GLU A 116 -4.19 -15.66 -3.49
C GLU A 116 -3.46 -16.68 -4.37
N GLN A 117 -3.99 -17.92 -4.46
CA GLN A 117 -3.44 -18.94 -5.37
C GLN A 117 -3.47 -18.51 -6.85
N SER A 118 -4.39 -17.61 -7.19
CA SER A 118 -4.51 -16.99 -8.52
C SER A 118 -3.43 -15.94 -8.80
N GLY A 119 -2.62 -15.55 -7.81
CA GLY A 119 -1.68 -14.42 -7.88
C GLY A 119 -2.33 -13.06 -7.58
N GLY A 120 -3.64 -13.00 -7.34
CA GLY A 120 -4.33 -11.77 -6.94
C GLY A 120 -3.91 -11.29 -5.54
N LEU A 121 -3.93 -9.97 -5.33
CA LEU A 121 -3.66 -9.33 -4.03
C LEU A 121 -4.97 -8.92 -3.37
N SER A 122 -5.23 -9.45 -2.17
CA SER A 122 -6.39 -9.09 -1.36
C SER A 122 -5.91 -8.31 -0.14
N PHE A 123 -6.25 -7.02 -0.07
CA PHE A 123 -5.93 -6.17 1.07
C PHE A 123 -6.92 -6.43 2.21
N GLY A 124 -6.46 -6.45 3.45
CA GLY A 124 -7.38 -6.71 4.55
C GLY A 124 -6.69 -6.81 5.90
N PRO A 125 -7.43 -7.20 6.94
CA PRO A 125 -6.96 -7.20 8.33
C PRO A 125 -6.07 -8.41 8.62
N ALA A 126 -5.33 -8.93 7.64
CA ALA A 126 -4.42 -10.05 7.83
C ALA A 126 -3.30 -9.63 8.77
N LYS A 127 -3.57 -9.74 10.08
CA LYS A 127 -2.64 -9.37 11.15
C LYS A 127 -1.55 -10.42 11.33
N PHE A 128 -1.81 -11.67 10.94
CA PHE A 128 -0.92 -12.80 11.18
C PHE A 128 -0.65 -13.61 9.91
N THR A 129 0.57 -14.13 9.80
CA THR A 129 0.96 -14.99 8.68
C THR A 129 0.49 -16.44 8.85
N ALA A 130 0.30 -17.11 7.73
CA ALA A 130 0.28 -18.55 7.63
C ALA A 130 1.57 -19.04 6.96
N LYS A 131 2.12 -20.15 7.45
CA LYS A 131 3.38 -20.71 6.94
C LYS A 131 3.28 -21.02 5.45
N GLY A 132 4.30 -20.63 4.69
CA GLY A 132 4.41 -20.81 3.25
C GLY A 132 3.53 -19.87 2.42
N LYS A 133 2.83 -18.90 3.04
CA LYS A 133 2.06 -17.89 2.31
C LYS A 133 2.88 -16.63 2.09
N SER A 134 2.55 -15.94 1.01
CA SER A 134 3.16 -14.67 0.66
C SER A 134 2.21 -13.51 0.95
N TYR A 135 2.78 -12.37 1.30
CA TYR A 135 2.09 -11.14 1.64
C TYR A 135 2.83 -9.94 1.04
N ARG A 136 2.11 -8.84 0.86
CA ARG A 136 2.68 -7.54 0.49
C ARG A 136 2.28 -6.52 1.55
N ALA A 137 3.26 -5.93 2.22
CA ALA A 137 3.05 -4.81 3.13
C ALA A 137 3.49 -3.52 2.42
N VAL A 138 2.63 -2.52 2.41
CA VAL A 138 2.84 -1.24 1.72
C VAL A 138 2.77 -0.11 2.74
N LEU A 139 3.78 0.75 2.75
CA LEU A 139 3.81 2.00 3.50
C LEU A 139 3.91 3.17 2.54
N ASP A 140 2.90 4.02 2.53
CA ASP A 140 2.87 5.23 1.72
C ASP A 140 3.14 6.45 2.58
N TYR A 141 4.14 7.23 2.20
CA TYR A 141 4.39 8.58 2.69
C TYR A 141 4.07 9.55 1.56
N VAL A 142 2.90 10.17 1.61
CA VAL A 142 2.35 10.94 0.49
C VAL A 142 1.72 12.23 0.96
N ASN A 143 1.90 13.29 0.17
CA ASN A 143 1.08 14.49 0.25
C ASN A 143 -0.11 14.29 -0.68
N VAL A 144 -1.32 14.39 -0.13
CA VAL A 144 -2.54 14.00 -0.83
C VAL A 144 -3.64 15.04 -0.67
N ASP A 145 -4.57 14.95 -1.60
CA ASP A 145 -5.94 15.44 -1.50
C ASP A 145 -6.87 14.24 -1.78
N ALA A 146 -8.08 14.26 -1.23
CA ALA A 146 -9.04 13.18 -1.38
C ALA A 146 -10.24 13.67 -2.18
N ILE A 147 -10.44 13.10 -3.37
CA ILE A 147 -11.61 13.41 -4.20
C ILE A 147 -12.66 12.30 -4.11
N PRO A 148 -13.95 12.65 -4.08
CA PRO A 148 -15.02 11.66 -4.20
C PRO A 148 -15.15 11.22 -5.65
N VAL A 149 -15.00 9.92 -5.93
CA VAL A 149 -15.33 9.34 -7.24
C VAL A 149 -16.51 8.41 -7.08
N THR A 150 -17.54 8.62 -7.89
CA THR A 150 -18.78 7.83 -7.81
C THR A 150 -18.80 6.75 -8.88
N PHE A 151 -19.12 5.54 -8.46
CA PHE A 151 -19.14 4.34 -9.28
C PHE A 151 -20.53 3.70 -9.27
N LEU A 152 -20.91 3.13 -10.40
CA LEU A 152 -21.91 2.08 -10.47
C LEU A 152 -21.19 0.73 -10.40
N VAL A 153 -21.55 -0.08 -9.42
CA VAL A 153 -20.90 -1.38 -9.17
C VAL A 153 -21.95 -2.48 -9.17
N SER A 154 -21.73 -3.50 -9.99
CA SER A 154 -22.56 -4.71 -10.01
C SER A 154 -21.70 -5.97 -9.99
N ALA A 155 -22.27 -7.02 -9.42
CA ALA A 155 -21.66 -8.33 -9.35
C ALA A 155 -22.18 -9.21 -10.49
N ILE A 156 -21.30 -10.04 -11.04
CA ILE A 156 -21.67 -11.11 -11.98
C ILE A 156 -21.75 -12.40 -11.16
N ALA A 157 -22.94 -12.98 -11.08
CA ALA A 157 -23.19 -14.25 -10.39
C ALA A 157 -23.98 -15.17 -11.32
N TYR A 158 -23.51 -16.41 -11.50
CA TYR A 158 -24.12 -17.41 -12.39
C TYR A 158 -24.38 -16.91 -13.83
N GLY A 159 -23.55 -15.98 -14.32
CA GLY A 159 -23.68 -15.39 -15.66
C GLY A 159 -24.64 -14.21 -15.76
N PHE A 160 -25.30 -13.82 -14.67
CA PHE A 160 -26.21 -12.67 -14.61
C PHE A 160 -25.62 -11.51 -13.81
N THR A 161 -26.00 -10.28 -14.17
CA THR A 161 -25.60 -9.07 -13.45
C THR A 161 -26.62 -8.74 -12.38
N LYS A 162 -26.16 -8.48 -11.16
CA LYS A 162 -27.00 -8.11 -10.02
C LYS A 162 -26.29 -7.03 -9.19
N LYS A 163 -27.06 -6.31 -8.36
CA LYS A 163 -26.48 -5.41 -7.36
C LYS A 163 -25.48 -6.15 -6.48
N LEU A 164 -24.40 -5.48 -6.15
CA LEU A 164 -23.34 -6.05 -5.31
C LEU A 164 -23.88 -6.34 -3.89
N SER A 165 -24.74 -5.46 -3.36
CA SER A 165 -25.43 -5.63 -2.08
C SER A 165 -26.24 -6.92 -2.06
N ASP A 166 -26.99 -7.17 -3.13
CA ASP A 166 -27.94 -8.28 -3.17
C ASP A 166 -27.21 -9.60 -3.42
N ALA A 167 -26.23 -9.62 -4.33
CA ALA A 167 -25.40 -10.79 -4.57
C ALA A 167 -24.67 -11.24 -3.30
N ARG A 168 -24.17 -10.30 -2.50
CA ARG A 168 -23.54 -10.59 -1.20
C ARG A 168 -24.56 -10.98 -0.13
N GLY A 169 -25.71 -10.31 -0.08
CA GLY A 169 -26.78 -10.61 0.88
C GLY A 169 -27.34 -12.02 0.72
N GLU A 170 -27.40 -12.50 -0.53
CA GLU A 170 -27.84 -13.87 -0.87
C GLU A 170 -26.72 -14.91 -0.82
N GLY A 171 -25.47 -14.50 -0.56
CA GLY A 171 -24.32 -15.40 -0.52
C GLY A 171 -23.99 -16.04 -1.87
N LEU A 172 -24.29 -15.36 -2.98
CA LEU A 172 -24.02 -15.89 -4.31
C LEU A 172 -22.51 -15.96 -4.59
N ALA A 173 -22.09 -16.98 -5.34
CA ALA A 173 -20.73 -17.05 -5.85
C ALA A 173 -20.51 -16.00 -6.95
N ILE A 174 -19.74 -14.96 -6.64
CA ILE A 174 -19.42 -13.88 -7.57
C ILE A 174 -18.25 -14.32 -8.47
N SER A 175 -18.48 -14.33 -9.78
CA SER A 175 -17.47 -14.65 -10.80
C SER A 175 -16.76 -13.42 -11.38
N GLY A 176 -17.32 -12.23 -11.18
CA GLY A 176 -16.73 -10.98 -11.67
C GLY A 176 -17.50 -9.73 -11.24
N TYR A 177 -17.01 -8.57 -11.66
CA TYR A 177 -17.60 -7.28 -11.33
C TYR A 177 -17.68 -6.40 -12.58
N ASN A 178 -18.79 -5.69 -12.73
CA ASN A 178 -18.88 -4.57 -13.66
C ASN A 178 -18.83 -3.28 -12.86
N VAL A 179 -17.87 -2.43 -13.19
CA VAL A 179 -17.69 -1.13 -12.55
C VAL A 179 -17.80 -0.07 -13.63
N ARG A 180 -18.37 1.09 -13.31
CA ARG A 180 -18.39 2.26 -14.21
C ARG A 180 -18.32 3.54 -13.41
N VAL A 181 -17.40 4.44 -13.75
CA VAL A 181 -17.33 5.79 -13.16
C VAL A 181 -18.42 6.68 -13.74
N ILE A 182 -19.25 7.28 -12.89
CA ILE A 182 -20.31 8.20 -13.30
C ILE A 182 -20.06 9.61 -12.77
N ASP A 183 -20.52 10.62 -13.51
CA ASP A 183 -20.59 11.99 -13.04
C ASP A 183 -22.01 12.25 -12.50
N PRO A 184 -22.21 12.34 -11.16
CA PRO A 184 -23.54 12.46 -10.58
C PRO A 184 -24.26 13.76 -10.98
N ASN A 185 -23.52 14.76 -11.48
CA ASN A 185 -24.10 16.04 -11.92
C ASN A 185 -24.55 16.01 -13.39
N LYS A 186 -24.10 15.04 -14.19
CA LYS A 186 -24.39 14.96 -15.64
C LYS A 186 -25.24 13.75 -16.02
N GLU A 187 -25.15 12.67 -15.26
CA GLU A 187 -25.82 11.41 -15.56
C GLU A 187 -26.96 11.19 -14.56
N THR A 188 -28.22 11.29 -15.02
CA THR A 188 -29.38 10.91 -14.21
C THR A 188 -29.37 9.39 -14.02
N PRO A 189 -29.48 8.84 -12.79
CA PRO A 189 -29.32 7.40 -12.53
C PRO A 189 -30.39 6.47 -13.14
N SER A 190 -31.28 6.95 -14.00
CA SER A 190 -32.66 6.45 -14.17
C SER A 190 -32.85 5.20 -15.06
N SER A 191 -31.83 4.37 -15.28
CA SER A 191 -32.00 3.00 -15.83
C SER A 191 -30.79 2.10 -15.60
N ALA A 192 -29.59 2.68 -15.44
CA ALA A 192 -28.37 1.93 -15.16
C ALA A 192 -28.22 1.45 -13.70
N THR A 193 -29.07 1.94 -12.78
CA THR A 193 -29.04 1.58 -11.34
C THR A 193 -29.93 0.39 -10.98
N GLU A 194 -30.74 -0.13 -11.91
CA GLU A 194 -31.66 -1.23 -11.60
C GLU A 194 -30.91 -2.47 -11.11
N ASN A 195 -29.72 -2.74 -11.68
CA ASN A 195 -28.87 -3.89 -11.33
C ASN A 195 -27.49 -3.49 -10.80
N ALA A 196 -27.29 -2.24 -10.37
CA ALA A 196 -26.01 -1.77 -9.86
C ALA A 196 -26.18 -0.89 -8.63
N ASP A 197 -25.21 -0.97 -7.73
CA ASP A 197 -25.12 -0.11 -6.55
C ASP A 197 -24.37 1.16 -6.89
N LEU A 198 -24.89 2.28 -6.38
CA LEU A 198 -24.23 3.57 -6.45
C LEU A 198 -23.30 3.73 -5.25
N VAL A 199 -22.00 3.84 -5.49
CA VAL A 199 -20.98 3.87 -4.44
C VAL A 199 -20.01 5.02 -4.68
N THR A 200 -19.87 5.91 -3.71
CA THR A 200 -18.84 6.96 -3.74
C THR A 200 -17.63 6.51 -2.93
N ILE A 201 -16.47 6.48 -3.59
CA ILE A 201 -15.20 6.03 -3.02
C ILE A 201 -14.25 7.23 -2.96
N PRO A 202 -13.66 7.53 -1.79
CA PRO A 202 -12.57 8.49 -1.69
C PRO A 202 -11.34 7.97 -2.44
N VAL A 203 -10.93 8.70 -3.48
CA VAL A 203 -9.72 8.43 -4.26
C VAL A 203 -8.68 9.46 -3.86
N TYR A 204 -7.52 8.98 -3.38
CA TYR A 204 -6.42 9.83 -2.96
C TYR A 204 -5.56 10.18 -4.16
N ILE A 205 -5.40 11.48 -4.38
CA ILE A 205 -4.56 12.06 -5.42
C ILE A 205 -3.39 12.73 -4.74
N GLY A 206 -2.17 12.49 -5.22
CA GLY A 206 -1.02 13.08 -4.59
C GLY A 206 0.30 12.74 -5.22
N VAL A 207 1.35 13.07 -4.47
CA VAL A 207 2.74 12.77 -4.80
C VAL A 207 3.45 12.27 -3.54
N GLY A 208 4.43 11.39 -3.71
CA GLY A 208 5.23 10.91 -2.58
C GLY A 208 6.02 9.64 -2.86
N LEU A 209 6.28 8.89 -1.80
CA LEU A 209 7.10 7.67 -1.82
C LEU A 209 6.35 6.51 -1.18
N ARG A 210 6.53 5.33 -1.77
CA ARG A 210 5.95 4.05 -1.34
C ARG A 210 7.06 3.06 -1.04
N LEU A 211 7.02 2.46 0.16
CA LEU A 211 7.78 1.25 0.47
C LEU A 211 6.86 0.04 0.31
N SER A 212 7.30 -0.95 -0.46
CA SER A 212 6.60 -2.23 -0.59
C SER A 212 7.52 -3.36 -0.16
N ALA A 213 7.16 -4.05 0.90
CA ALA A 213 7.80 -5.27 1.35
C ALA A 213 7.01 -6.48 0.84
N ASP A 214 7.61 -7.22 -0.09
CA ASP A 214 7.09 -8.51 -0.55
C ASP A 214 7.70 -9.59 0.32
N VAL A 215 6.86 -10.28 1.09
CA VAL A 215 7.28 -11.22 2.12
C VAL A 215 6.69 -12.61 1.91
N THR A 216 7.47 -13.63 2.21
CA THR A 216 7.04 -15.02 2.30
C THR A 216 7.27 -15.50 3.72
N ALA A 217 6.22 -16.00 4.35
CA ALA A 217 6.26 -16.46 5.73
C ALA A 217 6.86 -17.86 5.83
N LEU A 218 7.95 -18.01 6.58
CA LEU A 218 8.58 -19.31 6.86
C LEU A 218 7.93 -19.99 8.07
N GLU A 219 7.33 -19.17 8.94
CA GLU A 219 6.56 -19.59 10.11
C GLU A 219 5.16 -18.95 10.12
N SER A 220 4.25 -19.51 10.91
CA SER A 220 2.89 -18.99 11.10
C SER A 220 2.78 -18.13 12.36
N GLY A 221 1.80 -17.24 12.39
CA GLY A 221 1.51 -16.42 13.58
C GLY A 221 2.38 -15.16 13.68
N ILE A 222 3.12 -14.81 12.63
CA ILE A 222 3.98 -13.64 12.62
C ILE A 222 3.13 -12.39 12.40
N PRO A 223 3.25 -11.36 13.25
CA PRO A 223 2.45 -10.15 13.11
C PRO A 223 2.91 -9.28 11.94
N LEU A 224 2.01 -8.94 11.01
CA LEU A 224 2.25 -8.03 9.88
C LEU A 224 1.78 -6.59 10.18
N VAL A 225 1.90 -6.13 11.42
CA VAL A 225 1.28 -4.87 11.88
C VAL A 225 2.07 -3.61 11.50
N SER A 226 3.36 -3.75 11.18
CA SER A 226 4.24 -2.66 10.78
C SER A 226 5.47 -3.17 10.02
N LEU A 227 6.13 -2.28 9.27
CA LEU A 227 7.39 -2.63 8.61
C LEU A 227 8.49 -2.98 9.63
N SER A 228 8.57 -2.30 10.78
CA SER A 228 9.59 -2.62 11.80
C SER A 228 9.42 -4.03 12.37
N ALA A 229 8.17 -4.46 12.64
CA ALA A 229 7.90 -5.83 13.07
C ALA A 229 8.29 -6.84 11.99
N ILE A 230 7.94 -6.56 10.73
CA ILE A 230 8.35 -7.38 9.58
C ILE A 230 9.87 -7.49 9.46
N GLY A 231 10.60 -6.39 9.67
CA GLY A 231 12.07 -6.37 9.61
C GLY A 231 12.72 -7.21 10.70
N PHE A 232 12.19 -7.13 11.93
CA PHE A 232 12.65 -7.95 13.05
C PHE A 232 12.45 -9.45 12.76
N GLU A 233 11.29 -9.82 12.23
CA GLU A 233 10.93 -11.20 11.91
C GLU A 233 11.66 -11.73 10.66
N ALA A 234 12.06 -10.85 9.75
CA ALA A 234 12.96 -11.20 8.66
C ALA A 234 14.40 -11.45 9.15
N GLN A 235 14.85 -10.68 10.14
CA GLN A 235 16.17 -10.84 10.77
C GLN A 235 16.29 -12.16 11.55
N SER A 236 15.20 -12.63 12.16
CA SER A 236 15.12 -13.91 12.87
C SER A 236 14.99 -15.13 11.93
N ASN A 237 14.87 -14.92 10.61
CA ASN A 237 14.55 -15.94 9.60
C ASN A 237 13.13 -16.56 9.72
N SER A 238 12.19 -15.86 10.37
CA SER A 238 10.77 -16.25 10.38
C SER A 238 10.04 -15.72 9.12
N LEU A 239 10.56 -14.66 8.50
CA LEU A 239 10.16 -14.13 7.19
C LEU A 239 11.35 -14.09 6.21
N THR A 240 11.05 -14.13 4.91
CA THR A 240 12.00 -13.79 3.85
C THR A 240 11.32 -12.93 2.81
N GLY A 241 12.07 -12.10 2.08
CA GLY A 241 11.45 -11.20 1.11
C GLY A 241 12.39 -10.16 0.55
N THR A 242 11.77 -9.17 -0.10
CA THR A 242 12.46 -8.01 -0.67
C THR A 242 11.74 -6.73 -0.31
N LEU A 243 12.50 -5.65 -0.12
CA LEU A 243 11.95 -4.30 0.00
C LEU A 243 12.14 -3.57 -1.34
N THR A 244 11.11 -2.86 -1.78
CA THR A 244 11.17 -1.97 -2.94
C THR A 244 10.70 -0.58 -2.54
N VAL A 245 11.26 0.44 -3.21
CA VAL A 245 10.83 1.83 -3.03
C VAL A 245 10.39 2.39 -4.37
N GLN A 246 9.22 2.98 -4.39
CA GLN A 246 8.62 3.58 -5.58
C GLN A 246 8.33 5.05 -5.31
N ALA A 247 8.68 5.89 -6.27
CA ALA A 247 8.23 7.27 -6.27
C ALA A 247 6.95 7.42 -7.09
N ILE A 248 5.97 8.12 -6.53
CA ILE A 248 4.66 8.32 -7.14
C ILE A 248 4.51 9.80 -7.43
N GLY A 249 4.39 10.14 -8.72
CA GLY A 249 4.22 11.52 -9.16
C GLY A 249 5.42 12.44 -8.97
N LEU A 250 6.59 11.89 -8.63
CA LEU A 250 7.87 12.60 -8.53
C LEU A 250 8.76 12.25 -9.74
N PRO A 251 9.54 13.18 -10.30
CA PRO A 251 10.50 12.87 -11.34
C PRO A 251 11.58 11.93 -10.81
N GLY A 252 11.93 10.90 -11.59
CA GLY A 252 12.91 9.89 -11.20
C GLY A 252 14.27 10.48 -10.80
N GLU A 253 14.75 11.53 -11.50
CA GLU A 253 16.03 12.19 -11.18
C GLU A 253 16.08 12.79 -9.77
N THR A 254 14.94 13.26 -9.24
CA THR A 254 14.88 13.92 -7.93
C THR A 254 14.99 12.96 -6.76
N VAL A 255 14.73 11.67 -6.99
CA VAL A 255 14.66 10.64 -5.96
C VAL A 255 15.70 9.53 -6.17
N ALA A 256 16.14 9.28 -7.42
CA ALA A 256 16.96 8.12 -7.78
C ALA A 256 18.27 7.99 -6.99
N SER A 257 18.89 9.10 -6.60
CA SER A 257 20.16 9.09 -5.85
C SER A 257 20.03 8.64 -4.38
N SER A 258 18.80 8.53 -3.89
CA SER A 258 18.50 8.33 -2.47
C SER A 258 17.57 7.16 -2.20
N LEU A 259 16.99 6.55 -3.24
CA LEU A 259 16.21 5.33 -3.09
C LEU A 259 17.15 4.13 -2.95
N PRO A 260 16.99 3.30 -1.89
CA PRO A 260 17.77 2.08 -1.79
C PRO A 260 17.43 1.15 -2.95
N LEU A 261 18.46 0.49 -3.49
CA LEU A 261 18.24 -0.59 -4.46
C LEU A 261 17.42 -1.70 -3.81
N PRO A 262 16.60 -2.44 -4.57
CA PRO A 262 15.90 -3.59 -4.05
C PRO A 262 16.88 -4.55 -3.37
N SER A 263 16.69 -4.77 -2.08
CA SER A 263 17.58 -5.59 -1.26
C SER A 263 16.79 -6.62 -0.48
N LYS A 264 17.52 -7.62 0.02
CA LYS A 264 16.98 -8.62 0.95
C LYS A 264 16.27 -7.89 2.09
N LEU A 265 15.09 -8.35 2.43
CA LEU A 265 14.34 -7.83 3.55
C LEU A 265 15.04 -8.18 4.87
N ASP A 266 15.39 -7.16 5.63
CA ASP A 266 15.87 -7.22 7.00
C ASP A 266 15.59 -5.87 7.69
N GLN A 267 15.88 -5.80 9.00
CA GLN A 267 15.67 -4.58 9.77
C GLN A 267 16.45 -3.39 9.20
N THR A 268 17.71 -3.61 8.81
CA THR A 268 18.61 -2.56 8.29
C THR A 268 18.06 -1.95 6.99
N THR A 269 17.55 -2.80 6.09
CA THR A 269 16.97 -2.40 4.81
C THR A 269 15.71 -1.56 5.01
N ILE A 270 14.86 -1.91 5.98
CA ILE A 270 13.67 -1.13 6.33
C ILE A 270 14.05 0.22 6.93
N GLU A 271 15.01 0.24 7.86
CA GLU A 271 15.53 1.50 8.44
C GLU A 271 16.09 2.42 7.35
N ASN A 272 16.90 1.88 6.43
CA ASN A 272 17.42 2.63 5.29
C ASN A 272 16.29 3.16 4.38
N GLY A 273 15.24 2.37 4.13
CA GLY A 273 14.07 2.80 3.36
C GLY A 273 13.32 3.95 4.03
N VAL A 274 13.11 3.89 5.34
CA VAL A 274 12.45 4.96 6.12
C VAL A 274 13.32 6.22 6.16
N LEU A 275 14.63 6.08 6.35
CA LEU A 275 15.57 7.21 6.32
C LEU A 275 15.60 7.86 4.93
N ALA A 276 15.58 7.06 3.85
CA ALA A 276 15.48 7.57 2.49
C ALA A 276 14.20 8.39 2.28
N ILE A 277 13.05 7.91 2.77
CA ILE A 277 11.80 8.70 2.75
C ILE A 277 11.97 10.01 3.52
N GLY A 278 12.53 9.94 4.74
CA GLY A 278 12.77 11.11 5.57
C GLY A 278 13.70 12.16 4.92
N ALA A 279 14.74 11.72 4.20
CA ALA A 279 15.63 12.59 3.46
C ALA A 279 14.94 13.26 2.26
N ASN A 280 14.08 12.51 1.57
CA ASN A 280 13.33 12.98 0.40
C ASN A 280 12.10 13.81 0.72
N ARG A 281 11.65 13.89 1.98
CA ARG A 281 10.49 14.72 2.35
C ARG A 281 10.65 16.16 1.86
N LEU A 282 11.87 16.70 1.90
CA LEU A 282 12.16 18.06 1.45
C LEU A 282 11.94 18.23 -0.05
N ASN A 283 12.17 17.18 -0.84
CA ASN A 283 11.90 17.21 -2.28
C ASN A 283 10.39 17.32 -2.52
N ILE A 284 9.57 16.61 -1.72
CA ILE A 284 8.10 16.72 -1.71
C ILE A 284 7.63 18.14 -1.38
N TYR A 285 8.27 18.84 -0.45
CA TYR A 285 7.87 20.22 -0.09
C TYR A 285 8.38 21.29 -1.04
N ARG A 286 9.48 21.05 -1.75
CA ARG A 286 10.16 22.07 -2.55
C ARG A 286 9.57 22.25 -3.95
N TYR A 287 8.56 21.47 -4.35
CA TYR A 287 7.84 21.64 -5.63
C TYR A 287 7.16 23.00 -5.71
N LYS A 288 7.91 24.01 -6.18
CA LYS A 288 7.38 25.29 -6.65
C LYS A 288 6.95 25.13 -8.12
N ASP A 289 5.88 25.84 -8.44
CA ASP A 289 4.93 25.64 -9.55
C ASP A 289 5.43 25.45 -10.99
N THR A 290 6.72 25.51 -11.30
CA THR A 290 7.15 25.54 -12.71
C THR A 290 8.34 24.66 -13.08
N ASP A 291 9.17 24.21 -12.14
CA ASP A 291 10.53 23.75 -12.52
C ASP A 291 10.84 22.28 -12.21
N MET A 292 10.07 21.63 -11.33
CA MET A 292 10.44 20.30 -10.82
C MET A 292 9.51 19.16 -11.26
N GLY A 293 8.64 19.36 -12.25
CA GLY A 293 8.00 18.27 -13.00
C GLY A 293 7.16 17.25 -12.20
N ALA A 294 6.78 17.53 -10.95
CA ALA A 294 5.89 16.67 -10.19
C ALA A 294 4.50 16.64 -10.83
N ILE A 295 3.97 15.44 -11.04
CA ILE A 295 2.69 15.22 -11.69
C ILE A 295 1.86 14.40 -10.70
N PRO A 296 0.85 14.98 -10.05
CA PRO A 296 0.00 14.26 -9.12
C PRO A 296 -0.65 13.06 -9.81
N ARG A 297 -0.75 11.96 -9.06
CA ARG A 297 -1.29 10.68 -9.52
C ARG A 297 -2.27 10.15 -8.49
N VAL A 298 -3.13 9.22 -8.88
CA VAL A 298 -3.89 8.43 -7.92
C VAL A 298 -2.92 7.55 -7.14
N VAL A 299 -2.79 7.80 -5.84
CA VAL A 299 -1.90 7.03 -4.95
C VAL A 299 -2.63 5.84 -4.33
N GLY A 300 -3.93 5.93 -4.14
CA GLY A 300 -4.73 4.87 -3.55
C GLY A 300 -6.20 5.26 -3.43
N LEU A 301 -6.99 4.38 -2.86
CA LEU A 301 -8.40 4.65 -2.55
C LEU A 301 -8.78 4.07 -1.19
N TYR A 302 -9.90 4.51 -0.63
CA TYR A 302 -10.50 3.89 0.54
C TYR A 302 -11.77 3.15 0.12
N SER A 303 -11.75 1.81 0.05
CA SER A 303 -12.89 1.06 -0.46
C SER A 303 -13.91 0.76 0.66
N PRO A 304 -15.15 1.29 0.59
CA PRO A 304 -16.22 0.97 1.54
C PRO A 304 -17.02 -0.27 1.09
N ILE A 305 -16.62 -0.92 0.00
CA ILE A 305 -17.33 -2.04 -0.60
C ILE A 305 -16.47 -3.29 -0.70
N GLY A 306 -15.43 -3.38 0.12
CA GLY A 306 -14.53 -4.54 0.13
C GLY A 306 -13.28 -4.33 -0.71
N THR A 307 -12.34 -5.24 -0.52
CA THR A 307 -10.97 -5.18 -1.03
C THR A 307 -10.61 -6.42 -1.84
N GLU A 308 -11.63 -7.15 -2.32
CA GLU A 308 -11.44 -8.34 -3.12
C GLU A 308 -10.65 -8.01 -4.39
N PRO A 309 -9.63 -8.82 -4.77
CA PRO A 309 -8.75 -8.50 -5.88
C PRO A 309 -9.51 -8.23 -7.19
N ALA A 310 -10.51 -9.04 -7.50
CA ALA A 310 -11.31 -8.89 -8.72
C ALA A 310 -12.13 -7.59 -8.73
N LEU A 311 -12.64 -7.14 -7.58
CA LEU A 311 -13.38 -5.87 -7.46
C LEU A 311 -12.42 -4.69 -7.58
N ILE A 312 -11.31 -4.71 -6.84
CA ILE A 312 -10.29 -3.66 -6.90
C ILE A 312 -9.70 -3.54 -8.31
N ASN A 313 -9.44 -4.66 -8.98
CA ASN A 313 -8.96 -4.64 -10.37
C ASN A 313 -9.99 -4.05 -11.33
N ALA A 314 -11.29 -4.31 -11.13
CA ALA A 314 -12.35 -3.69 -11.92
C ALA A 314 -12.40 -2.17 -11.69
N ILE A 315 -12.33 -1.72 -10.42
CA ILE A 315 -12.27 -0.29 -10.07
C ILE A 315 -11.03 0.37 -10.68
N TYR A 316 -9.86 -0.24 -10.51
CA TYR A 316 -8.60 0.25 -11.08
C TYR A 316 -8.67 0.36 -12.60
N SER A 317 -9.23 -0.66 -13.27
CA SER A 317 -9.41 -0.66 -14.72
C SER A 317 -10.29 0.51 -15.17
N GLU A 318 -11.37 0.79 -14.46
CA GLU A 318 -12.24 1.92 -14.79
C GLU A 318 -11.57 3.27 -14.53
N LEU A 319 -10.86 3.42 -13.40
CA LEU A 319 -10.07 4.62 -13.11
C LEU A 319 -8.98 4.88 -14.17
N SER A 320 -8.42 3.81 -14.74
CA SER A 320 -7.43 3.91 -15.81
C SER A 320 -8.02 4.36 -17.15
N LYS A 321 -9.28 3.96 -17.43
CA LYS A 321 -10.02 4.35 -18.65
C LYS A 321 -10.56 5.78 -18.54
N LYS A 322 -11.21 6.09 -17.43
CA LYS A 322 -11.80 7.41 -17.13
C LYS A 322 -11.04 8.02 -15.97
N ARG A 323 -10.08 8.87 -16.33
CA ARG A 323 -9.22 9.56 -15.37
C ARG A 323 -10.09 10.39 -14.41
N PRO A 324 -9.82 10.32 -13.10
CA PRO A 324 -10.49 11.18 -12.15
C PRO A 324 -10.15 12.64 -12.42
N LYS A 325 -11.17 13.48 -12.31
CA LYS A 325 -11.01 14.92 -12.34
C LYS A 325 -10.59 15.43 -10.97
N TRP A 326 -9.58 16.28 -10.93
CA TRP A 326 -9.12 16.94 -9.73
C TRP A 326 -9.12 18.45 -9.92
N SER A 327 -10.02 19.11 -9.22
CA SER A 327 -10.15 20.55 -9.22
C SER A 327 -9.07 21.16 -8.34
N ARG A 328 -7.93 21.46 -8.97
CA ARG A 328 -6.78 22.03 -8.28
C ARG A 328 -7.04 23.51 -7.95
N PRO A 329 -6.76 23.95 -6.71
CA PRO A 329 -6.94 25.36 -6.35
C PRO A 329 -6.17 26.31 -7.28
N CYS A 330 -6.74 27.48 -7.56
CA CYS A 330 -6.09 28.54 -8.31
C CYS A 330 -5.19 29.39 -7.40
N LYS A 331 -4.10 29.91 -7.96
CA LYS A 331 -3.23 30.85 -7.25
C LYS A 331 -4.02 32.14 -6.98
N ALA A 332 -4.10 32.58 -5.73
CA ALA A 332 -4.72 33.86 -5.41
C ALA A 332 -4.09 34.97 -6.25
N SER A 333 -4.93 35.74 -6.95
CA SER A 333 -4.46 36.92 -7.67
C SER A 333 -3.80 37.83 -6.65
N ALA A 334 -2.54 38.23 -6.88
CA ALA A 334 -1.93 39.27 -6.09
C ALA A 334 -2.74 40.55 -6.35
N VAL A 335 -3.79 40.77 -5.55
CA VAL A 335 -4.49 42.04 -5.50
C VAL A 335 -3.42 43.03 -5.09
N SER A 336 -2.91 43.76 -6.08
CA SER A 336 -2.03 44.89 -5.89
C SER A 336 -2.78 45.86 -4.97
N SER A 337 -2.52 45.79 -3.66
CA SER A 337 -2.93 46.81 -2.71
C SER A 337 -2.18 48.09 -3.09
N ARG A 338 -2.79 48.88 -3.97
CA ARG A 338 -2.49 50.30 -4.18
C ARG A 338 -3.29 51.11 -3.18
#